data_AF-A0ABD2D4R4-F1
#
_entry.id   AF-A0ABD2D4R4-F1
#
_cell.length_a   1.000
_cell.length_b   1.000
_cell.length_c   1.000
_cell.angle_alpha   90.00
_cell.angle_beta   90.00
_cell.angle_gamma   90.00
#
_symmetry.space_group_name_H-M   'P 1'
#
loop_
_entity.id
_entity.type
_entity.pdbx_description
1 polymer ?
#
loop_
_entity_poly.entity_id
_entity_poly.type
_entity_poly.pdbx_seq_one_letter_code
_entity_poly.pdbx_strand_id
1 'polypeptide(L)'
;MDVGSKEVLMESPPVLEMSIGAPEAQQRLALSEHAGATATFSIGTTGLVVYDYQRLLIAYKPAPGTCCYIMKMAPESIPSLEALTRKFQSFQMRCSLQAKPAAPTSKLGQEEGKDPGSASPGGDLAFLGIAVCTLCGEVPLYYM
;
A
#
# COMPACT_ATOMS: atom_id res chain seq x y z
N MET A 1 70.26 -34.47 -35.23
CA MET A 1 69.62 -33.40 -34.45
C MET A 1 68.55 -32.82 -35.36
N ASP A 2 67.30 -33.22 -35.14
CA ASP A 2 66.14 -32.56 -35.72
C ASP A 2 65.11 -32.54 -34.59
N VAL A 3 64.98 -31.36 -33.97
CA VAL A 3 64.07 -31.10 -32.85
C VAL A 3 62.75 -30.70 -33.49
N GLY A 4 61.85 -31.67 -33.63
CA GLY A 4 60.46 -31.43 -33.99
C GLY A 4 59.74 -30.81 -32.79
N SER A 5 59.71 -29.48 -32.75
CA SER A 5 58.89 -28.72 -31.80
C SER A 5 57.42 -28.97 -32.11
N LYS A 6 56.77 -29.83 -31.31
CA LYS A 6 55.33 -30.03 -31.38
C LYS A 6 54.66 -28.88 -30.63
N GLU A 7 54.02 -27.98 -31.38
CA GLU A 7 53.14 -26.96 -30.78
C GLU A 7 52.01 -27.64 -29.98
N VAL A 8 52.00 -27.44 -28.66
CA VAL A 8 50.84 -27.71 -27.83
C VAL A 8 50.06 -26.41 -27.74
N LEU A 9 49.00 -26.32 -28.53
CA LEU A 9 48.00 -25.28 -28.41
C LEU A 9 47.32 -25.46 -27.04
N MET A 10 47.78 -24.68 -26.06
CA MET A 10 47.11 -24.57 -24.77
C MET A 10 45.84 -23.75 -24.99
N GLU A 11 44.71 -24.42 -25.19
CA GLU A 11 43.41 -23.77 -25.03
C GLU A 11 43.25 -23.34 -23.57
N SER A 12 43.34 -22.04 -23.32
CA SER A 12 43.03 -21.45 -22.04
C SER A 12 41.56 -21.72 -21.69
N PRO A 13 41.22 -22.12 -20.45
CA PRO A 13 39.83 -22.25 -20.03
C PRO A 13 39.14 -20.87 -20.08
N PRO A 14 37.82 -20.80 -20.38
CA PRO A 14 37.11 -19.52 -20.36
C PRO A 14 37.09 -18.98 -18.93
N VAL A 15 37.85 -17.90 -18.69
CA VAL A 15 37.77 -17.15 -17.45
C VAL A 15 36.60 -16.17 -17.58
N LEU A 16 35.55 -16.38 -16.79
CA LEU A 16 34.47 -15.41 -16.62
C LEU A 16 34.98 -14.28 -15.73
N GLU A 17 35.45 -13.19 -16.34
CA GLU A 17 35.73 -11.97 -15.60
C GLU A 17 34.42 -11.37 -15.07
N MET A 18 34.13 -11.59 -13.79
CA MET A 18 33.02 -10.94 -13.10
C MET A 18 33.52 -9.61 -12.57
N SER A 19 33.33 -8.53 -13.33
CA SER A 19 33.50 -7.18 -12.79
C SER A 19 32.45 -6.95 -11.70
N ILE A 20 32.88 -6.73 -10.47
CA ILE A 20 32.04 -6.13 -9.43
C ILE A 20 31.97 -4.64 -9.77
N GLY A 21 31.26 -4.31 -10.84
CA GLY A 21 30.68 -2.99 -10.96
C GLY A 21 29.67 -2.90 -9.83
N ALA A 22 29.96 -2.07 -8.83
CA ALA A 22 28.92 -1.65 -7.91
C ALA A 22 27.70 -1.26 -8.77
N PRO A 23 26.47 -1.68 -8.44
CA PRO A 23 25.35 -0.95 -8.94
C PRO A 23 25.52 0.42 -8.29
N GLU A 24 26.10 1.36 -9.04
CA GLU A 24 25.60 2.71 -9.06
C GLU A 24 24.13 2.55 -9.47
N ALA A 25 23.32 2.14 -8.49
CA ALA A 25 21.95 2.53 -8.40
C ALA A 25 22.05 4.04 -8.33
N GLN A 26 22.22 4.65 -9.49
CA GLN A 26 21.52 5.86 -9.83
C GLN A 26 20.08 5.50 -9.47
N GLN A 27 19.72 5.79 -8.21
CA GLN A 27 18.40 6.25 -7.87
C GLN A 27 18.24 7.52 -8.73
N ARG A 28 18.03 7.30 -10.02
CA ARG A 28 17.10 8.08 -10.79
C ARG A 28 15.81 7.86 -10.05
N LEU A 29 15.60 8.67 -9.02
CA LEU A 29 14.28 9.13 -8.65
C LEU A 29 13.73 9.64 -9.97
N ALA A 30 13.09 8.74 -10.72
CA ALA A 30 12.16 9.13 -11.74
C ALA A 30 11.08 9.85 -10.95
N LEU A 31 11.30 11.14 -10.73
CA LEU A 31 10.22 12.11 -10.65
C LEU A 31 9.55 12.06 -12.02
N SER A 32 8.80 10.98 -12.26
CA SER A 32 7.88 10.90 -13.37
C SER A 32 6.90 12.02 -13.11
N GLU A 33 6.92 13.02 -13.97
CA GLU A 33 5.94 14.10 -13.97
C GLU A 33 4.54 13.50 -13.86
N HIS A 34 3.89 13.82 -12.73
CA HIS A 34 2.44 13.85 -12.58
C HIS A 34 1.65 12.55 -12.89
N ALA A 35 2.13 11.40 -12.42
CA ALA A 35 1.24 10.26 -12.18
C ALA A 35 0.54 10.45 -10.83
N GLY A 36 -0.77 10.73 -10.85
CA GLY A 36 -1.70 10.86 -9.71
C GLY A 36 -1.05 10.74 -8.33
N ALA A 37 -0.60 11.88 -7.79
CA ALA A 37 0.32 11.90 -6.66
C ALA A 37 -0.38 11.41 -5.39
N THR A 38 -0.23 10.13 -5.08
CA THR A 38 -0.52 9.61 -3.74
C THR A 38 0.76 9.57 -2.93
N ALA A 39 0.72 9.98 -1.67
CA ALA A 39 1.85 9.88 -0.75
C ALA A 39 1.46 9.06 0.49
N THR A 40 2.30 8.10 0.87
CA THR A 40 2.05 7.23 2.03
C THR A 40 3.04 7.54 3.14
N PHE A 41 2.53 7.69 4.36
CA PHE A 41 3.32 7.97 5.56
C PHE A 41 2.92 7.06 6.70
N SER A 42 3.88 6.76 7.57
CA SER A 42 3.59 6.08 8.84
C SER A 42 3.26 7.10 9.93
N ILE A 43 2.29 6.77 10.78
CA ILE A 43 1.97 7.51 12.01
C ILE A 43 2.04 6.54 13.19
N GLY A 44 2.92 6.84 14.15
CA GLY A 44 3.20 5.93 15.25
C GLY A 44 3.87 4.64 14.76
N THR A 45 3.62 3.54 15.46
CA THR A 45 4.27 2.24 15.18
C THR A 45 3.54 1.39 14.15
N THR A 46 2.23 1.58 14.00
CA THR A 46 1.36 0.69 13.20
C THR A 46 0.42 1.44 12.27
N GLY A 47 0.33 2.75 12.40
CA GLY A 47 -0.59 3.57 11.62
C GLY A 47 0.00 3.90 10.25
N LEU A 48 -0.86 3.85 9.23
CA LEU A 48 -0.55 4.26 7.87
C LEU A 48 -1.54 5.30 7.39
N VAL A 49 -1.03 6.33 6.73
CA VAL A 49 -1.81 7.38 6.07
C VAL A 49 -1.48 7.40 4.60
N VAL A 50 -2.51 7.44 3.76
CA VAL A 50 -2.39 7.75 2.33
C VAL A 50 -3.03 9.12 2.09
N TYR A 51 -2.25 10.05 1.56
CA TYR A 51 -2.75 11.26 0.93
C TYR A 51 -2.99 10.95 -0.55
N ASP A 52 -4.19 11.19 -1.04
CA ASP A 52 -4.49 11.23 -2.47
C ASP A 52 -4.75 12.69 -2.86
N TYR A 53 -3.72 13.33 -3.43
CA TYR A 53 -3.79 14.75 -3.82
C TYR A 53 -4.66 14.96 -5.05
N GLN A 54 -4.84 13.93 -5.89
CA GLN A 54 -5.68 14.01 -7.08
C GLN A 54 -7.16 14.02 -6.70
N ARG A 55 -7.55 13.20 -5.73
CA ARG A 55 -8.93 13.08 -5.24
C ARG A 55 -9.22 13.99 -4.06
N LEU A 56 -8.22 14.71 -3.57
CA LEU A 56 -8.30 15.57 -2.39
C LEU A 56 -8.87 14.83 -1.18
N LEU A 57 -8.31 13.65 -0.87
CA LEU A 57 -8.72 12.86 0.27
C LEU A 57 -7.54 12.24 1.02
N ILE A 58 -7.75 11.94 2.30
CA ILE A 58 -6.80 11.27 3.18
C ILE A 58 -7.45 10.00 3.70
N ALA A 59 -6.74 8.89 3.60
CA ALA A 59 -7.11 7.63 4.24
C ALA A 59 -6.14 7.33 5.39
N TYR A 60 -6.65 7.04 6.58
CA TYR A 60 -5.85 6.67 7.75
C TYR A 60 -6.30 5.32 8.31
N LYS A 61 -5.36 4.38 8.43
CA LYS A 61 -5.55 3.08 9.06
C LYS A 61 -4.67 3.00 10.32
N PRO A 62 -5.25 2.99 11.53
CA PRO A 62 -4.46 3.01 12.77
C PRO A 62 -3.59 1.78 12.98
N ALA A 63 -4.08 0.61 12.56
CA ALA A 63 -3.35 -0.66 12.62
C ALA A 63 -3.90 -1.67 11.60
N PRO A 64 -3.13 -2.70 11.21
CA PRO A 64 -3.62 -3.80 10.37
C PRO A 64 -4.91 -4.43 10.92
N GLY A 65 -5.84 -4.81 10.04
CA GLY A 65 -7.09 -5.49 10.41
C GLY A 65 -8.11 -4.67 11.20
N THR A 66 -7.93 -3.35 11.35
CA THR A 66 -8.84 -2.49 12.13
C THR A 66 -9.92 -1.83 11.27
N CYS A 67 -9.81 -0.54 10.98
CA CYS A 67 -10.70 0.26 10.13
C CYS A 67 -9.90 1.32 9.37
N CYS A 68 -10.52 1.91 8.36
CA CYS A 68 -9.96 3.03 7.62
C CYS A 68 -10.82 4.28 7.80
N TYR A 69 -10.21 5.39 8.19
CA TYR A 69 -10.85 6.69 8.22
C TYR A 69 -10.59 7.44 6.93
N ILE A 70 -11.65 7.91 6.27
CA ILE A 70 -11.58 8.68 5.04
C ILE A 70 -11.97 10.13 5.36
N MET A 71 -11.08 11.08 5.07
CA MET A 71 -11.30 12.51 5.28
C MET A 71 -11.11 13.26 3.96
N LYS A 72 -11.98 14.22 3.67
CA LYS A 72 -11.77 15.13 2.54
C LYS A 72 -10.74 16.22 2.88
N MET A 73 -10.01 16.65 1.87
CA MET A 73 -9.13 17.82 1.89
C MET A 73 -9.75 18.93 1.06
N ALA A 74 -9.47 20.17 1.44
CA ALA A 74 -9.67 21.32 0.57
C ALA A 74 -8.31 21.71 -0.05
N PRO A 75 -8.25 22.07 -1.35
CA PRO A 75 -7.01 22.43 -2.03
C PRO A 75 -6.18 23.50 -1.31
N GLU A 76 -6.87 24.45 -0.69
CA GLU A 76 -6.33 25.59 0.05
C GLU A 76 -5.88 25.24 1.48
N SER A 77 -6.23 24.06 2.00
CA SER A 77 -5.97 23.66 3.38
C SER A 77 -5.63 22.18 3.54
N ILE A 78 -4.74 21.68 2.67
CA ILE A 78 -4.17 20.34 2.79
C ILE A 78 -3.40 20.23 4.13
N PRO A 79 -3.82 19.37 5.07
CA PRO A 79 -3.19 19.30 6.39
C PRO A 79 -1.81 18.68 6.30
N SER A 80 -0.84 19.24 7.05
CA SER A 80 0.47 18.61 7.21
C SER A 80 0.37 17.29 7.98
N LEU A 81 1.38 16.42 7.82
CA LEU A 81 1.45 15.16 8.55
C LEU A 81 1.44 15.37 10.07
N GLU A 82 2.10 16.43 10.55
CA GLU A 82 2.12 16.80 11.97
C GLU A 82 0.73 17.22 12.47
N ALA A 83 -0.01 18.00 11.68
CA ALA A 83 -1.37 18.40 12.00
C ALA A 83 -2.31 17.18 12.07
N LEU A 84 -2.19 16.25 11.13
CA LEU A 84 -2.93 14.98 11.18
C LEU A 84 -2.55 14.12 12.37
N THR A 85 -1.25 14.01 12.69
CA THR A 85 -0.80 13.23 13.84
C THR A 85 -1.41 13.75 15.14
N ARG A 86 -1.42 15.07 15.34
CA ARG A 86 -2.11 15.70 16.47
C ARG A 86 -3.61 15.42 16.46
N LYS A 87 -4.25 15.50 15.29
CA LYS A 87 -5.67 15.18 15.11
C LYS A 87 -5.96 13.74 15.55
N PHE A 88 -5.21 12.75 15.08
CA PHE A 88 -5.47 11.34 15.42
C PHE A 88 -5.21 11.01 16.89
N GLN A 89 -4.25 11.70 17.52
CA GLN A 89 -4.02 11.59 18.96
C GLN A 89 -5.19 12.16 19.76
N SER A 90 -5.74 13.32 19.37
CA SER A 90 -6.83 13.97 20.11
C SER A 90 -8.16 13.24 19.98
N PHE A 91 -8.46 12.67 18.80
CA PHE A 91 -9.74 12.00 18.55
C PHE A 91 -9.84 10.58 19.12
N GLN A 92 -8.76 10.03 19.72
CA GLN A 92 -8.68 8.61 20.10
C GLN A 92 -9.27 7.70 19.03
N MET A 93 -8.83 7.88 17.77
CA MET A 93 -9.34 7.20 16.57
C MET A 93 -9.05 5.70 16.62
N ARG A 94 -9.75 4.98 17.49
CA ARG A 94 -9.63 3.55 17.74
C ARG A 94 -10.85 2.89 17.15
N CYS A 95 -10.60 2.00 16.21
CA CYS A 95 -11.61 1.14 15.64
C CYS A 95 -12.01 0.10 16.70
N SER A 96 -12.93 0.44 17.60
CA SER A 96 -13.36 -0.41 18.72
C SER A 96 -14.38 -1.49 18.32
N LEU A 97 -14.62 -1.68 17.02
CA LEU A 97 -15.52 -2.71 16.50
C LEU A 97 -14.72 -3.76 15.69
N GLN A 98 -13.96 -4.61 16.39
CA GLN A 98 -13.67 -5.93 15.85
C GLN A 98 -14.94 -6.77 16.00
N ALA A 99 -15.78 -6.75 14.97
CA ALA A 99 -16.76 -7.82 14.81
C ALA A 99 -15.98 -9.14 14.77
N LYS A 100 -16.21 -9.96 15.80
CA LYS A 100 -15.70 -11.33 15.90
C LYS A 100 -15.92 -12.04 14.56
N PRO A 101 -14.94 -12.73 13.97
CA PRO A 101 -15.16 -13.49 12.74
C PRO A 101 -16.29 -14.47 13.01
N ALA A 102 -17.44 -14.28 12.36
CA ALA A 102 -18.49 -15.28 12.37
C ALA A 102 -17.92 -16.50 11.64
N ALA A 103 -17.71 -17.59 12.39
CA ALA A 103 -17.33 -18.87 11.82
C ALA A 103 -18.35 -19.29 10.73
N PRO A 104 -17.93 -19.99 9.67
CA PRO A 104 -18.84 -20.41 8.62
C PRO A 104 -19.69 -21.57 9.15
N THR A 105 -20.84 -21.26 9.72
CA THR A 105 -21.88 -22.27 9.93
C THR A 105 -22.63 -22.40 8.61
N SER A 106 -22.26 -23.42 7.85
CA SER A 106 -23.16 -24.04 6.88
C SER A 106 -24.47 -24.39 7.60
N LYS A 107 -25.62 -23.87 7.13
CA LYS A 107 -26.89 -24.61 7.00
C LYS A 107 -27.86 -23.85 6.10
N LEU A 108 -28.23 -24.56 5.04
CA LEU A 108 -29.42 -24.46 4.20
C LEU A 108 -30.67 -24.00 4.97
N GLY A 109 -31.38 -22.99 4.46
CA GLY A 109 -32.68 -22.57 4.97
C GLY A 109 -33.17 -21.26 4.34
N GLN A 110 -34.04 -21.38 3.33
CA GLN A 110 -34.79 -20.31 2.69
C GLN A 110 -35.90 -19.80 3.62
N GLU A 111 -35.92 -18.51 3.94
CA GLU A 111 -37.17 -17.75 4.14
C GLU A 111 -36.91 -16.24 3.96
N GLU A 112 -37.85 -15.62 3.29
CA GLU A 112 -37.92 -14.23 2.84
C GLU A 112 -38.21 -13.29 4.03
N GLY A 113 -37.30 -12.35 4.30
CA GLY A 113 -37.45 -11.32 5.33
C GLY A 113 -36.82 -10.01 4.85
N LYS A 114 -37.66 -9.08 4.45
CA LYS A 114 -37.32 -7.75 3.93
C LYS A 114 -36.83 -6.84 5.07
N ASP A 115 -35.55 -6.49 5.05
CA ASP A 115 -34.94 -5.47 5.91
C ASP A 115 -33.98 -4.59 5.07
N PRO A 116 -34.09 -3.24 5.06
CA PRO A 116 -33.28 -2.39 4.20
C PRO A 116 -31.99 -2.01 4.93
N GLY A 117 -30.93 -2.80 4.79
CA GLY A 117 -29.72 -2.48 5.55
C GLY A 117 -28.53 -3.39 5.35
N SER A 118 -28.05 -3.52 4.11
CA SER A 118 -26.67 -3.96 3.90
C SER A 118 -26.19 -3.48 2.55
N ALA A 119 -25.68 -2.24 2.52
CA ALA A 119 -24.89 -1.79 1.38
C ALA A 119 -23.60 -2.60 1.39
N SER A 120 -23.42 -3.43 0.36
CA SER A 120 -22.16 -4.11 0.07
C SER A 120 -21.02 -3.09 0.09
N PRO A 121 -19.91 -3.34 0.82
CA PRO A 121 -18.79 -2.40 0.91
C PRO A 121 -18.02 -2.27 -0.42
N GLY A 122 -18.33 -3.12 -1.41
CA GLY A 122 -17.63 -3.14 -2.70
C GLY A 122 -17.94 -1.95 -3.63
N GLY A 123 -19.04 -1.23 -3.40
CA GLY A 123 -19.44 -0.11 -4.28
C GLY A 123 -18.68 1.20 -4.05
N ASP A 124 -18.14 1.39 -2.85
CA ASP A 124 -17.59 2.68 -2.39
C ASP A 124 -16.08 2.81 -2.64
N LEU A 125 -15.37 1.68 -2.72
CA LEU A 125 -13.91 1.63 -2.94
C LEU A 125 -13.50 2.11 -4.33
N ALA A 126 -14.34 1.92 -5.36
CA ALA A 126 -14.00 2.27 -6.75
C ALA A 126 -13.68 3.77 -6.95
N PHE A 127 -14.16 4.64 -6.05
CA PHE A 127 -13.92 6.08 -6.10
C PHE A 127 -12.71 6.55 -5.30
N LEU A 128 -12.12 5.70 -4.44
CA LEU A 128 -11.07 6.10 -3.51
C LEU A 128 -9.65 6.05 -4.10
N GLY A 129 -9.48 5.44 -5.28
CA GLY A 129 -8.18 5.30 -5.91
C GLY A 129 -7.39 4.07 -5.41
N ILE A 130 -6.38 3.68 -6.18
CA ILE A 130 -5.68 2.38 -5.98
C ILE A 130 -4.97 2.32 -4.63
N ALA A 131 -4.25 3.38 -4.24
CA ALA A 131 -3.51 3.40 -2.97
C ALA A 131 -4.43 3.26 -1.76
N VAL A 132 -5.61 3.90 -1.80
CA VAL A 132 -6.59 3.84 -0.73
C VAL A 132 -7.31 2.49 -0.71
N CYS A 133 -7.62 1.92 -1.88
CA CYS A 133 -8.14 0.55 -1.98
C CYS A 133 -7.17 -0.46 -1.38
N THR A 134 -5.86 -0.34 -1.67
CA THR A 134 -4.83 -1.20 -1.09
C THR A 134 -4.74 -1.05 0.43
N LEU A 135 -4.89 0.16 0.96
CA LEU A 135 -4.85 0.39 2.40
C LEU A 135 -6.11 -0.15 3.12
N CYS A 136 -7.28 0.07 2.53
CA CYS A 136 -8.57 -0.03 3.24
C CYS A 136 -9.47 -1.19 2.79
N GLY A 137 -9.15 -1.93 1.72
CA GLY A 137 -10.11 -2.81 1.02
C GLY A 137 -10.74 -3.95 1.83
N GLU A 138 -10.14 -4.36 2.95
CA GLU A 138 -10.63 -5.48 3.79
C GLU A 138 -11.17 -5.02 5.14
N VAL A 139 -11.29 -3.71 5.37
CA VAL A 139 -11.69 -3.16 6.67
C VAL A 139 -12.85 -2.16 6.53
N PRO A 140 -13.66 -1.95 7.59
CA PRO A 140 -14.72 -0.95 7.57
C PRO A 140 -14.17 0.45 7.27
N LEU A 141 -14.92 1.23 6.48
CA LEU A 141 -14.62 2.62 6.16
C LEU A 141 -15.46 3.55 7.05
N TYR A 142 -14.82 4.59 7.60
CA TYR A 142 -15.46 5.65 8.37
C TYR A 142 -15.16 7.00 7.75
N TYR A 143 -16.18 7.67 7.23
CA TYR A 143 -16.06 9.00 6.64
C TYR A 143 -16.20 10.09 7.70
N MET A 144 -15.35 11.11 7.62
CA MET A 144 -15.32 12.26 8.54
C MET A 144 -15.28 13.60 7.82
#